data_AF-A0A962N4M2-F1
#
_entry.id   AF-A0A962N4M2-F1
#
_cell.length_a   1.000
_cell.length_b   1.000
_cell.length_c   1.000
_cell.angle_alpha   90.00
_cell.angle_beta   90.00
_cell.angle_gamma   90.00
#
_symmetry.space_group_name_H-M   'P 1'
#
loop_
_entity.id
_entity.type
_entity.pdbx_description
1 polymer ?
#
loop_
_entity_poly.entity_id
_entity_poly.type
_entity_poly.pdbx_seq_one_letter_code
_entity_poly.pdbx_strand_id
1 'polypeptide(L)'
;MGIHRGSARRNQAGVFAPVAGGRARRPIQRHRRAGRAVRRCQVSTPVAELGRADGRTAADYDVAAVRADFPILSRRIHGKPLAYLDSAASAQQPRSVMAAVDDYVARHHANVHRGVHTLSQEATNLFEAARETVRAFLNARSTREIVFVRGTTEAINLVAQSFGRPRLQPGDEILITGLEHHANIV
;
A
#
# COMPACT_ATOMS: atom_id res chain seq x y z
N MET A 1 -16.98 -61.22 33.67
CA MET A 1 -15.87 -61.44 32.71
C MET A 1 -15.33 -60.07 32.35
N GLY A 2 -14.14 -59.61 32.70
CA GLY A 2 -12.91 -60.28 33.14
C GLY A 2 -11.71 -59.56 32.51
N ILE A 3 -11.29 -58.47 33.17
CA ILE A 3 -9.90 -58.02 33.49
C ILE A 3 -8.77 -57.93 32.42
N HIS A 4 -8.09 -56.76 32.47
CA HIS A 4 -6.65 -56.46 32.21
C HIS A 4 -6.11 -56.61 30.76
N ARG A 5 -5.19 -55.80 30.21
CA ARG A 5 -3.93 -55.14 30.66
C ARG A 5 -3.69 -53.93 29.72
N GLY A 6 -2.86 -52.91 29.94
CA GLY A 6 -1.72 -52.71 30.82
C GLY A 6 -1.09 -51.35 30.48
N SER A 7 -0.29 -50.85 31.43
CA SER A 7 0.18 -49.48 31.57
C SER A 7 1.56 -49.20 30.97
N ALA A 8 1.86 -47.89 30.91
CA ALA A 8 3.17 -47.25 31.15
C ALA A 8 4.22 -47.21 30.03
N ARG A 9 4.68 -45.98 29.73
CA ARG A 9 6.03 -45.44 30.07
C ARG A 9 6.15 -43.99 29.53
N ARG A 10 6.05 -42.96 30.38
CA ARG A 10 7.16 -42.12 30.89
C ARG A 10 8.52 -42.30 30.19
N ASN A 11 9.05 -41.21 29.64
CA ASN A 11 10.45 -40.80 29.73
C ASN A 11 10.50 -39.26 29.62
N GLN A 12 10.62 -38.57 30.76
CA GLN A 12 11.87 -38.00 31.29
C GLN A 12 12.41 -36.85 30.43
N ALA A 13 11.97 -35.64 30.77
CA ALA A 13 12.64 -34.38 30.42
C ALA A 13 13.88 -34.23 31.31
N GLY A 14 15.05 -34.29 30.69
CA GLY A 14 16.33 -33.98 31.31
C GLY A 14 16.51 -32.47 31.43
N VAL A 15 16.66 -32.01 32.67
CA VAL A 15 17.12 -30.69 33.06
C VAL A 15 18.65 -30.64 32.92
N PHE A 16 19.19 -29.62 32.26
CA PHE A 16 20.57 -29.18 32.51
C PHE A 16 20.70 -27.65 32.41
N ALA A 17 21.18 -27.08 33.51
CA ALA A 17 21.42 -25.67 33.79
C ALA A 17 22.72 -25.15 33.12
N PRO A 18 22.96 -23.82 33.06
CA PRO A 18 24.03 -23.22 32.28
C PRO A 18 25.38 -23.26 33.02
N VAL A 19 26.46 -23.53 32.28
CA VAL A 19 27.84 -23.47 32.79
C VAL A 19 28.34 -22.03 32.72
N ALA A 20 28.65 -21.46 33.89
CA ALA A 20 29.35 -20.19 34.06
C ALA A 20 30.85 -20.36 33.71
N GLY A 21 31.37 -19.51 32.83
CA GLY A 21 32.78 -19.46 32.46
C GLY A 21 33.25 -18.02 32.28
N GLY A 22 33.73 -17.43 33.36
CA GLY A 22 34.32 -16.09 33.35
C GLY A 22 35.69 -16.07 32.67
N ARG A 23 35.90 -15.11 31.76
CA ARG A 23 37.22 -14.61 31.39
C ARG A 23 37.24 -13.10 31.52
N ALA A 24 38.07 -12.60 32.43
CA ALA A 24 38.30 -11.19 32.68
C ALA A 24 38.80 -10.49 31.40
N ARG A 25 38.06 -9.48 30.94
CA ARG A 25 38.46 -8.61 29.83
C ARG A 25 39.37 -7.51 30.37
N ARG A 26 40.59 -7.42 29.83
CA ARG A 26 41.56 -6.36 30.12
C ARG A 26 41.00 -4.98 29.71
N PRO A 27 41.30 -3.90 30.45
CA PRO A 27 40.77 -2.57 30.15
C PRO A 27 41.43 -1.99 28.89
N ILE A 28 40.60 -1.51 27.97
CA ILE A 28 41.02 -0.80 26.76
C ILE A 28 41.43 0.63 27.15
N GLN A 29 42.68 0.99 26.89
CA GLN A 29 43.19 2.36 27.03
C GLN A 29 42.46 3.29 26.06
N ARG A 30 41.73 4.28 26.61
CA ARG A 30 41.10 5.35 25.83
C ARG A 30 42.11 6.46 25.57
N HIS A 31 42.61 6.55 24.33
CA HIS A 31 43.31 7.74 23.88
C HIS A 31 42.33 8.92 23.80
N ARG A 32 42.48 9.90 24.71
CA ARG A 32 41.80 11.19 24.63
C ARG A 32 42.36 11.96 23.43
N ARG A 33 41.61 12.01 22.31
CA ARG A 33 41.84 13.02 21.28
C ARG A 33 41.23 14.34 21.73
N ALA A 34 42.04 15.39 21.72
CA ALA A 34 41.65 16.76 22.01
C ALA A 34 40.48 17.19 21.11
N GLY A 35 39.48 17.83 21.72
CA GLY A 35 38.29 18.34 21.04
C GLY A 35 38.65 19.45 20.06
N ARG A 36 38.49 19.18 18.77
CA ARG A 36 38.49 20.22 17.73
C ARG A 36 37.07 20.80 17.68
N ALA A 37 36.94 22.08 18.02
CA ALA A 37 35.67 22.80 17.95
C ALA A 37 35.05 22.68 16.56
N VAL A 38 33.89 22.04 16.47
CA VAL A 38 33.06 21.99 15.27
C VAL A 38 32.48 23.39 15.09
N ARG A 39 33.01 24.14 14.12
CA ARG A 39 32.40 25.42 13.71
C ARG A 39 30.98 25.12 13.22
N ARG A 40 29.98 25.73 13.84
CA ARG A 40 28.60 25.75 13.35
C ARG A 40 28.61 26.34 11.94
N CYS A 41 28.35 25.53 10.93
CA CYS A 41 28.03 26.00 9.60
C CYS A 41 26.63 26.63 9.69
N GLN A 42 26.56 27.96 9.80
CA GLN A 42 25.31 28.67 9.63
C GLN A 42 24.95 28.61 8.15
N VAL A 43 23.97 27.77 7.82
CA VAL A 43 23.37 27.76 6.48
C VAL A 43 22.37 28.91 6.44
N SER A 44 22.87 30.12 6.24
CA SER A 44 22.05 31.27 5.87
C SER A 44 22.03 31.38 4.35
N THR A 45 21.25 30.52 3.72
CA THR A 45 20.87 30.72 2.32
C THR A 45 19.38 31.04 2.32
N PRO A 46 18.94 32.19 1.78
CA PRO A 46 17.52 32.41 1.59
C PRO A 46 17.02 31.31 0.65
N VAL A 47 15.86 30.72 0.99
CA VAL A 47 15.19 29.74 0.14
C VAL A 47 14.84 30.46 -1.16
N ALA A 48 15.72 30.36 -2.15
CA ALA A 48 15.48 30.87 -3.48
C ALA A 48 14.23 30.15 -4.00
N GLU A 49 13.21 30.94 -4.33
CA GLU A 49 12.01 30.51 -5.03
C GLU A 49 12.41 29.66 -6.23
N LEU A 50 12.23 28.34 -6.11
CA LEU A 50 12.24 27.43 -7.24
C LEU A 50 11.07 27.85 -8.13
N GLY A 51 11.42 28.49 -9.25
CA GLY A 51 10.50 28.98 -10.26
C GLY A 51 9.47 27.92 -10.64
N ARG A 52 8.20 28.29 -10.52
CA ARG A 52 7.05 27.55 -11.02
C ARG A 52 7.18 27.45 -12.54
N ALA A 53 7.59 26.29 -13.04
CA ALA A 53 7.50 25.94 -14.46
C ALA A 53 6.05 25.53 -14.80
N ASP A 54 5.10 26.43 -14.57
CA ASP A 54 3.82 26.57 -15.26
C ASP A 54 3.12 27.78 -14.62
N GLY A 55 2.68 28.76 -15.40
CA GLY A 55 2.11 30.03 -14.93
C GLY A 55 0.78 29.94 -14.18
N ARG A 56 0.39 28.75 -13.67
CA ARG A 56 -0.82 28.56 -12.89
C ARG A 56 -0.57 28.97 -11.44
N THR A 57 -1.09 30.14 -11.07
CA THR A 57 -1.16 30.53 -9.67
C THR A 57 -2.26 29.74 -8.97
N ALA A 58 -2.23 29.65 -7.63
CA ALA A 58 -3.32 29.05 -6.85
C ALA A 58 -4.71 29.69 -7.11
N ALA A 59 -4.76 30.80 -7.85
CA ALA A 59 -5.98 31.48 -8.27
C ALA A 59 -6.78 30.74 -9.36
N ASP A 60 -6.17 29.81 -10.13
CA ASP A 60 -6.87 29.12 -11.22
C ASP A 60 -7.55 27.80 -10.80
N TYR A 61 -7.35 27.35 -9.56
CA TYR A 61 -7.94 26.11 -9.04
C TYR A 61 -9.04 26.42 -8.03
N ASP A 62 -10.30 26.36 -8.48
CA ASP A 62 -11.46 26.56 -7.63
C ASP A 62 -11.73 25.33 -6.73
N VAL A 63 -11.09 25.34 -5.56
CA VAL A 63 -11.28 24.31 -4.55
C VAL A 63 -12.72 24.26 -4.01
N ALA A 64 -13.45 25.39 -4.02
CA ALA A 64 -14.82 25.41 -3.51
C ALA A 64 -15.76 24.67 -4.47
N ALA A 65 -15.60 24.88 -5.78
CA ALA A 65 -16.29 24.11 -6.80
C ALA A 65 -15.97 22.61 -6.68
N VAL A 66 -14.69 22.23 -6.58
CA VAL A 66 -14.30 20.82 -6.44
C VAL A 66 -14.89 20.21 -5.17
N ARG A 67 -14.90 20.92 -4.03
CA ARG A 67 -15.51 20.42 -2.79
C ARG A 67 -17.01 20.18 -2.90
N ALA A 68 -17.72 20.94 -3.76
CA ALA A 68 -19.15 20.76 -3.98
C ALA A 68 -19.50 19.41 -4.65
N ASP A 69 -18.53 18.83 -5.38
CA ASP A 69 -18.65 17.50 -5.98
C ASP A 69 -18.53 16.36 -4.95
N PHE A 70 -18.02 16.61 -3.74
CA PHE A 70 -17.92 15.61 -2.68
C PHE A 70 -19.00 15.84 -1.62
N PRO A 71 -20.19 15.24 -1.76
CA PRO A 71 -21.34 15.56 -0.92
C PRO A 71 -21.09 15.30 0.56
N ILE A 72 -20.24 14.32 0.90
CA ILE A 72 -19.90 14.01 2.30
C ILE A 72 -19.19 15.17 3.01
N LEU A 73 -18.47 16.03 2.29
CA LEU A 73 -17.69 17.14 2.87
C LEU A 73 -18.57 18.29 3.38
N SER A 74 -19.86 18.33 3.04
CA SER A 74 -20.81 19.30 3.61
C SER A 74 -21.38 18.84 4.97
N ARG A 75 -21.13 17.59 5.37
CA ARG A 75 -21.65 17.04 6.63
C ARG A 75 -21.04 17.74 7.85
N ARG A 76 -21.83 17.76 8.93
CA ARG A 76 -21.37 18.12 10.27
C ARG A 76 -21.17 16.86 11.11
N ILE A 77 -20.05 16.80 11.83
CA ILE A 77 -19.71 15.74 12.78
C ILE A 77 -19.52 16.40 14.15
N HIS A 78 -20.24 15.92 15.17
CA HIS A 78 -20.29 16.54 16.50
C HIS A 78 -20.59 18.05 16.47
N GLY A 79 -21.52 18.47 15.61
CA GLY A 79 -21.94 19.87 15.45
C GLY A 79 -20.94 20.77 14.70
N LYS A 80 -19.78 20.25 14.27
CA LYS A 80 -18.73 21.00 13.57
C LYS A 80 -18.63 20.60 12.10
N PRO A 81 -18.22 21.50 11.19
CA PRO A 81 -17.95 21.14 9.79
C PRO A 81 -16.91 20.01 9.69
N LEU A 82 -17.13 19.05 8.79
CA LEU A 82 -16.19 17.96 8.56
C LEU A 82 -14.88 18.48 7.94
N ALA A 83 -13.77 18.26 8.64
CA ALA A 83 -12.42 18.32 8.09
C ALA A 83 -11.86 16.89 8.02
N TYR A 84 -11.95 16.26 6.84
CA TYR A 84 -11.46 14.90 6.63
C TYR A 84 -9.98 14.92 6.24
N LEU A 85 -9.10 14.56 7.19
CA LEU A 85 -7.63 14.61 7.03
C LEU A 85 -6.99 13.20 6.98
N ASP A 86 -7.77 12.20 6.56
CA ASP A 86 -7.35 10.79 6.52
C ASP A 86 -7.44 10.19 5.10
N SER A 87 -7.31 11.04 4.07
CA SER A 87 -7.42 10.63 2.66
C SER A 87 -6.33 9.65 2.21
N ALA A 88 -5.20 9.57 2.94
CA ALA A 88 -4.15 8.60 2.67
C ALA A 88 -4.56 7.16 2.99
N ALA A 89 -5.49 6.96 3.92
CA ALA A 89 -6.07 5.65 4.20
C ALA A 89 -7.16 5.29 3.18
N SER A 90 -8.07 6.22 2.89
CA SER A 90 -9.06 6.12 1.79
C SER A 90 -9.64 7.49 1.45
N ALA A 91 -9.83 7.77 0.16
CA ALA A 91 -10.38 9.05 -0.29
C ALA A 91 -11.92 9.04 -0.33
N GLN A 92 -12.52 10.23 -0.15
CA GLN A 92 -13.95 10.42 -0.39
C GLN A 92 -14.25 10.35 -1.89
N GLN A 93 -15.48 10.00 -2.25
CA GLN A 93 -15.89 9.85 -3.65
C GLN A 93 -16.68 11.07 -4.13
N PRO A 94 -16.40 11.58 -5.35
CA PRO A 94 -17.20 12.63 -5.96
C PRO A 94 -18.52 12.07 -6.52
N ARG A 95 -19.51 12.94 -6.75
CA ARG A 95 -20.84 12.57 -7.29
C ARG A 95 -20.76 11.80 -8.60
N SER A 96 -19.82 12.14 -9.48
CA SER A 96 -19.65 11.48 -10.78
C SER A 96 -19.32 10.00 -10.63
N VAL A 97 -18.48 9.62 -9.66
CA VAL A 97 -18.16 8.22 -9.36
C VAL A 97 -19.37 7.50 -8.79
N MET A 98 -20.07 8.12 -7.84
CA MET A 98 -21.29 7.55 -7.26
C MET A 98 -22.36 7.31 -8.32
N ALA A 99 -22.58 8.29 -9.20
CA ALA A 99 -23.54 8.21 -10.29
C ALA A 99 -23.17 7.09 -11.29
N ALA A 100 -21.89 6.97 -11.67
CA ALA A 100 -21.47 5.91 -12.60
C ALA A 100 -21.70 4.50 -12.04
N VAL A 101 -21.49 4.30 -10.74
CA VAL A 101 -21.75 3.01 -10.08
C VAL A 101 -23.26 2.73 -10.02
N ASP A 102 -24.04 3.71 -9.57
CA ASP A 102 -25.51 3.59 -9.49
C ASP A 102 -26.10 3.28 -10.87
N ASP A 103 -25.64 3.99 -11.89
CA ASP A 103 -26.03 3.84 -13.27
C ASP A 103 -25.76 2.44 -13.82
N TYR A 104 -24.55 1.93 -13.61
CA TYR A 104 -24.17 0.59 -14.02
C TYR A 104 -25.06 -0.47 -13.37
N VAL A 105 -25.27 -0.36 -12.06
CA VAL A 105 -26.07 -1.32 -11.30
C VAL A 105 -27.54 -1.29 -11.75
N ALA A 106 -28.10 -0.09 -11.95
CA ALA A 106 -29.49 0.09 -12.30
C ALA A 106 -29.81 -0.30 -13.76
N ARG A 107 -28.88 -0.11 -14.70
CA ARG A 107 -29.18 -0.19 -16.14
C ARG A 107 -28.38 -1.21 -16.93
N HIS A 108 -27.16 -1.57 -16.49
CA HIS A 108 -26.21 -2.33 -17.31
C HIS A 108 -25.68 -3.60 -16.65
N HIS A 109 -26.10 -3.91 -15.43
CA HIS A 109 -25.53 -4.99 -14.64
C HIS A 109 -25.74 -6.39 -15.28
N ALA A 110 -24.64 -6.99 -15.74
CA ALA A 110 -24.59 -8.36 -16.20
C ALA A 110 -23.16 -8.93 -16.03
N ASN A 111 -23.02 -10.25 -16.15
CA ASN A 111 -21.69 -10.85 -16.25
C ASN A 111 -21.02 -10.44 -17.56
N VAL A 112 -19.79 -9.97 -17.43
CA VAL A 112 -18.91 -9.58 -18.53
C VAL A 112 -18.33 -10.82 -19.23
N HIS A 113 -18.11 -10.76 -20.55
CA HIS A 113 -17.51 -11.82 -21.38
C HIS A 113 -18.28 -13.16 -21.44
N ARG A 114 -19.52 -13.23 -20.96
CA ARG A 114 -20.25 -14.51 -20.80
C ARG A 114 -21.57 -14.64 -21.57
N GLY A 115 -22.06 -13.60 -22.23
CA GLY A 115 -23.37 -13.62 -22.87
C GLY A 115 -23.38 -13.01 -24.26
N VAL A 116 -24.20 -13.59 -25.14
CA VAL A 116 -24.56 -13.01 -26.45
C VAL A 116 -25.72 -12.00 -26.35
N HIS A 117 -26.31 -11.86 -25.17
CA HIS A 117 -27.42 -10.95 -24.93
C HIS A 117 -26.94 -9.52 -24.68
N THR A 118 -27.80 -8.55 -24.98
CA THR A 118 -27.48 -7.11 -24.98
C THR A 118 -26.80 -6.64 -23.71
N LEU A 119 -27.36 -6.93 -22.53
CA LEU A 119 -26.79 -6.49 -21.25
C LEU A 119 -25.38 -7.03 -21.00
N SER A 120 -25.05 -8.25 -21.43
CA SER A 120 -23.68 -8.78 -21.27
C SER A 120 -22.70 -8.05 -22.18
N GLN A 121 -23.11 -7.73 -23.41
CA GLN A 121 -22.28 -6.95 -24.32
C GLN A 121 -22.07 -5.52 -23.81
N GLU A 122 -23.12 -4.87 -23.30
CA GLU A 122 -23.03 -3.54 -22.69
C GLU A 122 -22.10 -3.52 -21.47
N ALA A 123 -22.28 -4.45 -20.52
CA ALA A 123 -21.41 -4.58 -19.35
C ALA A 123 -19.95 -4.81 -19.77
N THR A 124 -19.73 -5.65 -20.78
CA THR A 124 -18.39 -5.93 -21.32
C THR A 124 -17.76 -4.69 -21.92
N ASN A 125 -18.50 -3.94 -22.72
CA ASN A 125 -18.01 -2.71 -23.34
C ASN A 125 -17.63 -1.67 -22.28
N LEU A 126 -18.46 -1.48 -21.26
CA LEU A 126 -18.17 -0.56 -20.15
C LEU A 126 -16.94 -0.99 -19.35
N PHE A 127 -16.78 -2.28 -19.08
CA PHE A 127 -15.64 -2.83 -18.36
C PHE A 127 -14.32 -2.64 -19.14
N GLU A 128 -14.32 -2.92 -20.45
CA GLU A 128 -13.13 -2.71 -21.28
C GLU A 128 -12.85 -1.23 -21.55
N ALA A 129 -13.88 -0.36 -21.60
CA ALA A 129 -13.69 1.09 -21.65
C ALA A 129 -13.03 1.63 -20.36
N ALA A 130 -13.38 1.07 -19.19
CA ALA A 130 -12.69 1.39 -17.94
C ALA A 130 -11.21 0.94 -17.99
N ARG A 131 -10.92 -0.22 -18.59
CA ARG A 131 -9.53 -0.69 -18.79
C ARG A 131 -8.73 0.25 -19.70
N GLU A 132 -9.33 0.73 -20.78
CA GLU A 132 -8.69 1.72 -21.67
C GLU A 132 -8.42 3.04 -20.95
N THR A 133 -9.37 3.50 -20.13
CA THR A 133 -9.18 4.70 -19.30
C THR A 133 -7.99 4.54 -18.35
N VAL A 134 -7.85 3.38 -17.68
CA VAL A 134 -6.70 3.09 -16.82
C VAL A 134 -5.39 2.99 -17.62
N ARG A 135 -5.42 2.35 -18.79
CA ARG A 135 -4.25 2.29 -19.69
C ARG A 135 -3.78 3.71 -20.05
N ALA A 136 -4.69 4.59 -20.44
CA ALA A 136 -4.39 5.98 -20.75
C ALA A 136 -3.86 6.74 -19.54
N PHE A 137 -4.50 6.58 -18.38
CA PHE A 137 -4.09 7.24 -17.12
C PHE A 137 -2.66 6.87 -16.70
N LEU A 138 -2.30 5.60 -16.83
CA LEU A 138 -0.94 5.10 -16.52
C LEU A 138 0.04 5.24 -17.69
N ASN A 139 -0.43 5.72 -18.85
CA ASN A 139 0.32 5.75 -20.11
C ASN A 139 0.93 4.38 -20.49
N ALA A 140 0.21 3.29 -20.25
CA ALA A 140 0.62 1.94 -20.63
C ALA A 140 0.50 1.75 -22.16
N ARG A 141 1.30 0.84 -22.73
CA ARG A 141 1.34 0.64 -24.20
C ARG A 141 0.13 -0.12 -24.70
N SER A 142 -0.45 -0.98 -23.86
CA SER A 142 -1.60 -1.81 -24.23
C SER A 142 -2.53 -2.04 -23.05
N THR A 143 -3.82 -2.14 -23.31
CA THR A 143 -4.81 -2.60 -22.31
C THR A 143 -4.50 -3.98 -21.76
N ARG A 144 -3.79 -4.83 -22.51
CA ARG A 144 -3.35 -6.16 -22.06
C ARG A 144 -2.33 -6.12 -20.92
N GLU A 145 -1.68 -4.98 -20.69
CA GLU A 145 -0.77 -4.77 -19.56
C GLU A 145 -1.55 -4.39 -18.26
N ILE A 146 -2.86 -4.14 -18.35
CA ILE A 146 -3.71 -3.73 -17.23
C ILE A 146 -4.48 -4.94 -16.69
N VAL A 147 -4.21 -5.33 -15.45
CA VAL A 147 -4.92 -6.40 -14.74
C VAL A 147 -5.74 -5.79 -13.60
N PHE A 148 -7.06 -5.99 -13.62
CA PHE A 148 -7.91 -5.57 -12.52
C PHE A 148 -7.82 -6.57 -11.36
N VAL A 149 -7.58 -6.06 -10.17
CA VAL A 149 -7.53 -6.78 -8.89
C VAL A 149 -8.26 -5.96 -7.83
N ARG A 150 -8.50 -6.54 -6.65
CA ARG A 150 -9.20 -5.88 -5.53
C ARG A 150 -8.45 -4.68 -4.95
N GLY A 151 -7.12 -4.65 -5.08
CA GLY A 151 -6.30 -3.54 -4.62
C GLY A 151 -4.80 -3.83 -4.68
N THR A 152 -3.99 -2.88 -4.22
CA THR A 152 -2.51 -2.93 -4.32
C THR A 152 -1.91 -4.17 -3.68
N THR A 153 -2.40 -4.59 -2.51
CA THR A 153 -1.91 -5.80 -1.82
C THR A 153 -2.09 -7.05 -2.68
N GLU A 154 -3.22 -7.19 -3.37
CA GLU A 154 -3.45 -8.34 -4.27
C GLU A 154 -2.60 -8.25 -5.53
N ALA A 155 -2.40 -7.04 -6.09
CA ALA A 155 -1.53 -6.82 -7.24
C ALA A 155 -0.09 -7.31 -6.97
N ILE A 156 0.47 -6.92 -5.81
CA ILE A 156 1.82 -7.32 -5.41
C ILE A 156 1.88 -8.84 -5.20
N ASN A 157 0.89 -9.41 -4.51
CA ASN A 157 0.84 -10.86 -4.28
C ASN A 157 0.71 -11.66 -5.58
N LEU A 158 -0.05 -11.15 -6.56
CA LEU A 158 -0.15 -11.78 -7.88
C LEU A 158 1.24 -11.92 -8.49
N VAL A 159 2.03 -10.84 -8.53
CA VAL A 159 3.41 -10.87 -9.05
C VAL A 159 4.31 -11.78 -8.22
N ALA A 160 4.25 -11.69 -6.89
CA ALA A 160 5.08 -12.51 -6.01
C ALA A 160 4.83 -14.01 -6.24
N GLN A 161 3.58 -14.44 -6.38
CA GLN A 161 3.22 -15.85 -6.55
C GLN A 161 3.37 -16.34 -7.99
N SER A 162 3.03 -15.53 -9.01
CA SER A 162 3.04 -15.97 -10.41
C SER A 162 4.38 -15.76 -11.11
N PHE A 163 5.13 -14.73 -10.71
CA PHE A 163 6.42 -14.40 -11.30
C PHE A 163 7.59 -14.79 -10.39
N GLY A 164 7.59 -14.32 -9.14
CA GLY A 164 8.70 -14.50 -8.20
C GLY A 164 8.89 -15.94 -7.74
N ARG A 165 7.87 -16.54 -7.13
CA ARG A 165 7.92 -17.89 -6.53
C ARG A 165 8.44 -19.00 -7.44
N PRO A 166 8.10 -19.09 -8.73
CA PRO A 166 8.66 -20.12 -9.61
C PRO A 166 10.07 -19.82 -10.13
N ARG A 167 10.63 -18.64 -9.88
CA ARG A 167 11.93 -18.19 -10.46
C ARG A 167 13.03 -18.00 -9.42
N LEU A 168 12.68 -17.55 -8.22
CA LEU A 168 13.64 -17.28 -7.16
C LEU A 168 14.19 -18.58 -6.57
N GLN A 169 15.51 -18.60 -6.37
CA GLN A 169 16.26 -19.72 -5.80
C GLN A 169 16.90 -19.32 -4.47
N PRO A 170 17.30 -20.30 -3.64
CA PRO A 170 18.07 -20.01 -2.44
C PRO A 170 19.35 -19.24 -2.79
N GLY A 171 19.53 -18.07 -2.16
CA GLY A 171 20.66 -17.18 -2.41
C GLY A 171 20.32 -15.96 -3.28
N ASP A 172 19.17 -15.94 -3.95
CA ASP A 172 18.67 -14.75 -4.63
C ASP A 172 18.22 -13.69 -3.61
N GLU A 173 18.39 -12.42 -3.97
CA GLU A 173 18.03 -11.28 -3.13
C GLU A 173 16.89 -10.46 -3.78
N ILE A 174 15.93 -10.02 -2.95
CA ILE A 174 14.89 -9.07 -3.34
C ILE A 174 15.23 -7.73 -2.70
N LEU A 175 15.44 -6.70 -3.52
CA LEU A 175 15.75 -5.35 -3.06
C LEU A 175 14.46 -4.54 -2.86
N ILE A 176 14.32 -3.94 -1.68
CA ILE A 176 13.22 -3.04 -1.30
C ILE A 176 13.77 -1.80 -0.56
N THR A 177 12.93 -0.78 -0.34
CA THR A 177 13.32 0.39 0.44
C THR A 177 13.02 0.22 1.94
N GLY A 178 13.49 1.16 2.77
CA GLY A 178 13.14 1.20 4.20
C GLY A 178 11.78 1.85 4.51
N LEU A 179 11.05 2.30 3.49
CA LEU A 179 9.79 3.05 3.62
C LEU A 179 8.57 2.25 3.13
N GLU A 180 8.76 0.97 2.83
CA GLU A 180 7.69 0.15 2.25
C GLU A 180 6.48 0.05 3.17
N HIS A 181 5.29 0.15 2.57
CA HIS A 181 4.07 -0.29 3.24
C HIS A 181 4.11 -1.81 3.42
N HIS A 182 3.53 -2.34 4.51
CA HIS A 182 3.53 -3.78 4.79
C HIS A 182 3.00 -4.63 3.63
N ALA A 183 2.07 -4.09 2.83
CA ALA A 183 1.56 -4.73 1.62
C ALA A 183 2.63 -5.11 0.58
N ASN A 184 3.79 -4.44 0.60
CA ASN A 184 4.94 -4.70 -0.28
C ASN A 184 6.01 -5.60 0.36
N ILE A 185 5.71 -6.20 1.53
CA ILE A 185 6.59 -7.11 2.27
C ILE A 185 5.79 -8.35 2.75
N VAL A 186 4.69 -8.69 2.06
CA VAL A 186 3.80 -9.80 2.43
C VAL A 186 4.32 -11.12 1.88
#